data_AF-C8KHZ3-F1
#
_entry.id   AF-C8KHZ3-F1
#
_cell.length_a   1.000
_cell.length_b   1.000
_cell.length_c   1.000
_cell.angle_alpha   90.00
_cell.angle_beta   90.00
_cell.angle_gamma   90.00
#
_symmetry.space_group_name_H-M   'P 1'
#
loop_
_entity.id
_entity.type
_entity.pdbx_description
1 polymer ?
#
loop_
_entity_poly.entity_id
_entity_poly.type
_entity_poly.pdbx_seq_one_letter_code
_entity_poly.pdbx_strand_id
1 'polypeptide(L)'
;KKMLGLIALLCLQVTSLVFASPVELDLLMPDVSPKAKDTYLCKKFKLDQNQPIYINQFEANSTKEIAHHILLFGCDEVGNEDVWNCGEMNSGNQNDNYKLGPVC
;
A
#
# COMPACT_ATOMS: atom_id res chain seq x y z
N LYS A 1 8.58 50.14 -13.14
CA LYS A 1 8.77 49.75 -11.71
C LYS A 1 7.50 49.18 -11.06
N LYS A 2 6.35 49.88 -11.06
CA LYS A 2 5.07 49.34 -10.53
C LYS A 2 4.59 48.04 -11.21
N MET A 3 4.73 47.95 -12.54
CA MET A 3 4.33 46.78 -13.32
C MET A 3 5.19 45.53 -13.03
N LEU A 4 6.49 45.73 -12.77
CA LEU A 4 7.41 44.65 -12.39
C LEU A 4 7.11 44.09 -11.00
N GLY A 5 6.67 44.97 -10.07
CA GLY A 5 6.21 44.58 -8.74
C GLY A 5 4.90 43.79 -8.77
N LEU A 6 3.95 44.16 -9.64
CA LEU A 6 2.69 43.40 -9.80
C LEU A 6 2.94 42.00 -10.37
N ILE A 7 3.80 41.87 -11.38
CA ILE A 7 4.13 40.57 -11.99
C ILE A 7 4.82 39.65 -10.97
N ALA A 8 5.75 40.19 -10.18
CA ALA A 8 6.41 39.42 -9.11
C ALA A 8 5.41 38.97 -8.02
N LEU A 9 4.46 39.83 -7.64
CA LEU A 9 3.43 39.51 -6.63
C LEU A 9 2.45 38.44 -7.13
N LEU A 10 2.04 38.53 -8.40
CA LEU A 10 1.18 37.52 -9.05
C LEU A 10 1.89 36.17 -9.16
N CYS A 11 3.16 36.13 -9.56
CA CYS A 11 3.93 34.87 -9.61
C CYS A 11 4.06 34.22 -8.22
N LEU A 12 4.27 35.01 -7.16
CA LEU A 12 4.38 34.52 -5.78
C LEU A 12 3.08 33.90 -5.25
N GLN A 13 1.93 34.40 -5.70
CA GLN A 13 0.62 33.85 -5.33
C GLN A 13 0.29 32.57 -6.11
N VAL A 14 0.74 32.47 -7.37
CA VAL A 14 0.50 31.28 -8.23
C VAL A 14 1.34 30.09 -7.79
N THR A 15 2.57 30.30 -7.28
CA THR A 15 3.44 29.20 -6.82
C THR A 15 2.87 28.43 -5.63
N SER A 16 2.08 29.06 -4.77
CA SER A 16 1.56 28.44 -3.56
C SER A 16 0.33 27.55 -3.79
N LEU A 17 -0.32 27.66 -4.97
CA LEU A 17 -1.60 27.00 -5.27
C LEU A 17 -1.47 25.59 -5.86
N VAL A 18 -0.25 25.11 -6.15
CA VAL A 18 -0.05 23.88 -6.97
C VAL A 18 0.45 22.67 -6.19
N PHE A 19 0.68 22.77 -4.88
CA PHE A 19 1.12 21.61 -4.10
C PHE A 19 -0.08 20.82 -3.58
N ALA A 20 -0.60 19.91 -4.41
CA ALA A 20 -1.41 18.81 -3.89
C ALA A 20 -0.52 17.96 -2.98
N SER A 21 -0.85 17.89 -1.69
CA SER A 21 -0.13 17.04 -0.74
C SER A 21 -0.32 15.57 -1.12
N PRO A 22 0.75 14.76 -1.14
CA PRO A 22 0.61 13.33 -1.36
C PRO A 22 -0.24 12.70 -0.25
N VAL A 23 -1.05 11.71 -0.63
CA VAL A 23 -1.79 10.87 0.32
C VAL A 23 -0.92 9.67 0.63
N GLU A 24 -0.63 9.46 1.92
CA GLU A 24 0.08 8.28 2.39
C GLU A 24 -0.94 7.19 2.79
N LEU A 25 -0.64 5.95 2.41
CA LEU A 25 -1.50 4.80 2.64
C LEU A 25 -0.70 3.71 3.37
N ASP A 26 -1.05 3.48 4.64
CA ASP A 26 -0.43 2.43 5.45
C ASP A 26 -1.02 1.06 5.12
N LEU A 27 -0.28 0.28 4.32
CA LEU A 27 -0.65 -1.06 3.89
C LEU A 27 -0.10 -2.12 4.86
N LEU A 28 -0.49 -2.04 6.14
CA LEU A 28 0.05 -2.89 7.20
C LEU A 28 -0.77 -4.16 7.41
N MET A 29 -0.06 -5.27 7.63
CA MET A 29 -0.67 -6.46 8.22
C MET A 29 -1.18 -6.12 9.62
N PRO A 30 -2.34 -6.68 10.04
CA PRO A 30 -2.77 -6.60 11.43
C PRO A 30 -1.83 -7.47 12.29
N ASP A 31 -2.13 -7.61 13.59
CA ASP A 31 -1.34 -8.39 14.56
C ASP A 31 -1.30 -9.90 14.26
N VAL A 32 -0.65 -10.26 13.15
CA VAL A 32 -0.48 -11.62 12.66
C VAL A 32 0.74 -12.25 13.31
N SER A 33 0.68 -13.56 13.55
CA SER A 33 1.78 -14.32 14.15
C SER A 33 1.89 -15.67 13.46
N PRO A 34 2.45 -15.72 12.22
CA PRO A 34 2.65 -16.97 11.50
C PRO A 34 3.50 -17.93 12.34
N LYS A 35 3.06 -19.19 12.40
CA LYS A 35 3.71 -20.24 13.21
C LYS A 35 4.52 -21.21 12.37
N ALA A 36 4.18 -21.34 11.10
CA ALA A 36 4.93 -22.12 10.14
C ALA A 36 5.95 -21.25 9.41
N LYS A 37 7.09 -21.86 9.05
CA LYS A 37 8.04 -21.23 8.14
C LYS A 37 7.43 -21.13 6.75
N ASP A 38 7.83 -20.09 6.03
CA ASP A 38 7.40 -19.80 4.67
C ASP A 38 5.87 -19.57 4.54
N THR A 39 5.18 -19.28 5.64
CA THR A 39 3.78 -18.82 5.60
C THR A 39 3.70 -17.50 4.85
N TYR A 40 2.89 -17.48 3.79
CA TYR A 40 2.68 -16.32 2.95
C TYR A 40 1.30 -15.73 3.23
N LEU A 41 1.26 -14.56 3.89
CA LEU A 41 0.00 -13.92 4.28
C LEU A 41 -0.40 -12.82 3.31
N CYS A 42 -1.69 -12.76 3.01
CA CYS A 42 -2.32 -11.79 2.13
C CYS A 42 -3.35 -10.98 2.92
N LYS A 43 -3.49 -9.71 2.54
CA LYS A 43 -4.52 -8.78 3.00
C LYS A 43 -4.92 -7.85 1.87
N LYS A 44 -6.19 -7.47 1.83
CA LYS A 44 -6.73 -6.50 0.86
C LYS A 44 -6.83 -5.11 1.46
N PHE A 45 -6.67 -4.10 0.60
CA PHE A 45 -6.94 -2.71 0.93
C PHE A 45 -7.82 -2.12 -0.16
N LYS A 46 -8.91 -1.45 0.24
CA LYS A 46 -9.81 -0.79 -0.70
C LYS A 46 -9.33 0.63 -0.93
N LEU A 47 -9.07 0.97 -2.19
CA LEU A 47 -8.80 2.34 -2.60
C LEU A 47 -10.11 3.12 -2.77
N ASP A 48 -10.08 4.42 -2.48
CA ASP A 48 -11.18 5.31 -2.87
C ASP A 48 -11.17 5.48 -4.39
N GLN A 49 -12.30 5.17 -5.03
CA GLN A 49 -12.49 5.20 -6.48
C GLN A 49 -13.00 6.56 -6.98
N ASN A 50 -13.27 7.52 -6.09
CA ASN A 50 -13.83 8.82 -6.47
C ASN A 50 -12.85 9.68 -7.29
N GLN A 51 -11.54 9.44 -7.17
CA GLN A 51 -10.52 10.13 -7.94
C GLN A 51 -9.37 9.18 -8.32
N PRO A 52 -8.73 9.37 -9.49
CA PRO A 52 -7.55 8.59 -9.86
C PRO A 52 -6.38 8.89 -8.92
N ILE A 53 -5.74 7.83 -8.42
CA ILE A 53 -4.56 7.89 -7.55
C ILE A 53 -3.38 7.36 -8.35
N TYR A 54 -2.25 8.06 -8.29
CA TYR A 54 -1.00 7.64 -8.91
C TYR A 54 0.01 7.29 -7.81
N ILE A 55 0.56 6.08 -7.88
CA ILE A 55 1.60 5.64 -6.95
C ILE A 55 2.94 6.21 -7.42
N ASN A 56 3.57 7.05 -6.60
CA ASN A 56 4.84 7.71 -6.92
C ASN A 56 6.01 7.22 -6.07
N GLN A 57 5.75 6.56 -4.94
CA GLN A 57 6.74 6.13 -3.98
C GLN A 57 6.26 4.90 -3.20
N PHE A 58 7.22 4.09 -2.76
CA PHE A 58 7.02 3.01 -1.80
C PHE A 58 7.99 3.19 -0.65
N GLU A 59 7.52 2.97 0.58
CA GLU A 59 8.36 2.89 1.77
C GLU A 59 8.09 1.57 2.48
N ALA A 60 9.15 0.78 2.68
CA ALA A 60 9.03 -0.53 3.31
C ALA A 60 9.05 -0.39 4.84
N ASN A 61 7.92 -0.67 5.49
CA ASN A 61 7.82 -0.81 6.93
C ASN A 61 7.73 -2.31 7.28
N SER A 62 8.86 -2.90 7.70
CA SER A 62 8.96 -4.34 7.90
C SER A 62 9.85 -4.72 9.08
N THR A 63 9.45 -5.73 9.84
CA THR A 63 10.33 -6.45 10.78
C THR A 63 11.20 -7.42 9.98
N LYS A 64 12.45 -7.04 9.71
CA LYS A 64 13.36 -7.72 8.75
C LYS A 64 13.68 -9.17 9.13
N GLU A 65 13.51 -9.52 10.40
CA GLU A 65 13.73 -10.88 10.92
C GLU A 65 12.58 -11.84 10.57
N ILE A 66 11.40 -11.30 10.21
CA ILE A 66 10.18 -12.07 9.96
C ILE A 66 9.76 -11.94 8.49
N ALA A 67 9.70 -10.70 7.98
CA ALA A 67 9.27 -10.43 6.62
C ALA A 67 10.45 -10.62 5.64
N HIS A 68 10.44 -11.72 4.90
CA HIS A 68 11.46 -11.99 3.88
C HIS A 68 11.17 -11.30 2.55
N HIS A 69 9.90 -11.31 2.12
CA HIS A 69 9.43 -10.64 0.91
C HIS A 69 8.08 -9.94 1.18
N ILE A 70 7.88 -8.79 0.53
CA ILE A 70 6.60 -8.07 0.50
C ILE A 70 6.27 -7.84 -0.97
N LEU A 71 5.09 -8.27 -1.39
CA LEU A 71 4.57 -8.09 -2.76
C LEU A 71 3.28 -7.28 -2.70
N LEU A 72 3.06 -6.43 -3.69
CA LEU A 72 1.86 -5.61 -3.80
C LEU A 72 1.27 -5.76 -5.20
N PHE A 73 -0.03 -6.03 -5.25
CA PHE A 73 -0.80 -6.22 -6.48
C PHE A 73 -2.01 -5.29 -6.50
N GLY A 74 -2.45 -4.91 -7.70
CA GLY A 74 -3.75 -4.27 -7.93
C GLY A 74 -4.71 -5.25 -8.57
N CYS A 75 -5.91 -5.40 -8.02
CA CYS A 75 -6.94 -6.28 -8.57
C CYS A 75 -8.35 -5.76 -8.27
N ASP A 76 -9.30 -6.15 -9.12
CA ASP A 76 -10.72 -5.79 -8.97
C ASP A 76 -11.46 -6.71 -7.99
N GLU A 77 -11.02 -7.97 -7.90
CA GLU A 77 -11.58 -9.00 -7.03
C GLU A 77 -10.52 -9.53 -6.07
N VAL A 78 -10.89 -9.72 -4.81
CA VAL A 78 -9.97 -10.06 -3.71
C VAL A 78 -10.55 -11.18 -2.85
N GLY A 79 -9.71 -11.83 -2.04
CA GLY A 79 -10.15 -12.77 -1.00
C GLY A 79 -11.16 -12.15 -0.04
N ASN A 80 -12.03 -12.97 0.56
CA ASN A 80 -13.08 -12.48 1.45
C ASN A 80 -12.61 -12.21 2.89
N GLU A 81 -11.66 -13.00 3.36
CA GLU A 81 -11.09 -12.90 4.71
C GLU A 81 -10.28 -11.59 4.88
N ASP A 82 -10.09 -11.15 6.12
CA ASP A 82 -9.24 -9.98 6.42
C ASP A 82 -7.75 -10.30 6.20
N VAL A 83 -7.34 -11.49 6.64
CA VAL A 83 -6.02 -12.08 6.38
C VAL A 83 -6.17 -13.54 6.00
N TRP A 84 -5.44 -13.98 4.99
CA TRP A 84 -5.44 -15.38 4.53
C TRP A 84 -4.06 -15.81 4.07
N ASN A 85 -3.84 -17.12 3.95
CA ASN A 85 -2.65 -17.68 3.34
C ASN A 85 -2.77 -17.64 1.81
N CYS A 86 -1.82 -16.96 1.16
CA CYS A 86 -1.78 -16.77 -0.30
C CYS A 86 -1.46 -18.06 -1.07
N GLY A 87 -0.85 -19.06 -0.43
CA GLY A 87 -0.53 -20.35 -1.03
C GLY A 87 0.59 -20.37 -2.08
N GLU A 88 1.24 -19.23 -2.38
CA GLU A 88 2.26 -19.12 -3.44
C GLU A 88 3.64 -19.71 -3.09
N MET A 89 4.01 -19.74 -1.81
CA MET A 89 5.28 -20.31 -1.37
C MET A 89 5.03 -21.61 -0.62
N ASN A 90 5.46 -22.72 -1.24
CA ASN A 90 5.34 -24.10 -0.76
C ASN A 90 3.90 -24.50 -0.37
N SER A 91 3.19 -25.08 -1.33
CA SER A 91 1.80 -25.56 -1.24
C SER A 91 1.42 -26.09 0.15
N GLY A 92 0.84 -25.22 0.98
CA GLY A 92 0.21 -25.57 2.24
C GLY A 92 1.13 -26.23 3.25
N ASN A 93 2.03 -25.47 3.88
CA ASN A 93 2.40 -25.83 5.25
C ASN A 93 1.16 -25.59 6.14
N GLN A 94 0.25 -26.58 6.19
CA GLN A 94 -1.03 -26.58 6.91
C GLN A 94 -0.89 -26.45 8.44
N ASN A 95 0.30 -26.11 8.92
CA ASN A 95 0.63 -25.95 10.33
C ASN A 95 0.42 -24.50 10.81
N ASP A 96 -0.17 -23.65 9.98
CA ASP A 96 -0.68 -22.35 10.41
C ASP A 96 -2.22 -22.35 10.44
N ASN A 97 -2.78 -21.37 11.16
CA ASN A 97 -4.22 -21.26 11.37
C ASN A 97 -4.91 -20.37 10.32
N TYR A 98 -4.24 -20.09 9.18
CA TYR A 98 -4.77 -19.20 8.16
C TYR A 98 -5.41 -20.00 7.03
N LYS A 99 -6.62 -19.62 6.65
CA LYS A 99 -7.30 -20.25 5.51
C LYS A 99 -6.57 -19.91 4.22
N LEU A 100 -6.51 -20.87 3.29
CA LEU A 100 -6.03 -20.60 1.93
C LEU A 100 -7.03 -19.69 1.20
N GLY A 101 -6.51 -18.74 0.43
CA GLY A 101 -7.31 -17.82 -0.37
C GLY A 101 -6.56 -17.31 -1.60
N PRO A 102 -7.24 -16.60 -2.50
CA PRO A 102 -6.66 -16.11 -3.77
C PRO A 102 -5.67 -14.96 -3.52
N VAL A 103 -4.68 -14.78 -4.39
CA VAL A 103 -3.64 -13.72 -4.26
C VAL A 103 -4.12 -12.36 -4.81
N CYS A 104 -5.30 -12.32 -5.42
CA CYS A 104 -5.52 -11.76 -6.76
C CYS A 104 -5.09 -12.80 -7.83
#